data_AF-A0A271KM59-F1
#
_entry.id   AF-A0A271KM59-F1
#
_cell.length_a   1.000
_cell.length_b   1.000
_cell.length_c   1.000
_cell.angle_alpha   90.00
_cell.angle_beta   90.00
_cell.angle_gamma   90.00
#
_symmetry.space_group_name_H-M   'P 1'
#
loop_
_entity.id
_entity.type
_entity.pdbx_description
1 polymer ?
#
loop_
_entity_poly.entity_id
_entity_poly.type
_entity_poly.pdbx_seq_one_letter_code
_entity_poly.pdbx_strand_id
1 'polypeptide(L)'
;MVRRWGRVMNGTHYSGLNGFVFLGREAKRRFVKPIGQVNFWTYLVLAIFSLGGLPIYIEWFRMTNSPAHNVDGVKLALFTVFPAIMGASAVQLVLDKDNSPIRMAGLGSLVLCFVVTFTLIANIFSIPDKWSIITGILFCLLAVLTWWVANGLDPIFEDTIRPDDSVGGDVKAKLDGDLNGIKA
;
A
#
# COMPACT_ATOMS: atom_id res chain seq x y z
N MET A 1 -29.33 23.20 39.87
CA MET A 1 -29.22 22.22 38.77
C MET A 1 -27.82 22.35 38.18
N VAL A 2 -26.87 21.54 38.66
CA VAL A 2 -25.41 21.66 38.41
C VAL A 2 -24.83 20.26 38.19
N ARG A 3 -23.87 20.17 37.25
CA ARG A 3 -23.04 19.02 36.81
C ARG A 3 -23.76 18.06 35.85
N ARG A 4 -23.18 17.68 34.70
CA ARG A 4 -21.80 17.17 34.55
C ARG A 4 -21.32 17.28 33.09
N TRP A 5 -20.60 18.36 32.77
CA TRP A 5 -19.59 18.31 31.72
C TRP A 5 -18.42 17.50 32.26
N GLY A 6 -18.03 16.43 31.58
CA GLY A 6 -16.96 15.59 32.05
C GLY A 6 -16.69 14.36 31.22
N ARG A 7 -16.17 14.54 29.99
CA ARG A 7 -14.99 13.82 29.49
C ARG A 7 -14.54 14.39 28.14
N VAL A 8 -13.92 15.56 28.18
CA VAL A 8 -13.00 16.02 27.14
C VAL A 8 -11.60 15.73 27.66
N MET A 9 -10.75 15.18 26.79
CA MET A 9 -9.29 14.99 26.90
C MET A 9 -8.78 13.73 27.60
N ASN A 10 -8.72 12.64 26.84
CA ASN A 10 -7.51 11.80 26.82
C ASN A 10 -6.74 12.10 25.54
N GLY A 11 -6.29 13.35 25.40
CA GLY A 11 -5.16 13.66 24.54
C GLY A 11 -3.94 13.09 25.22
N THR A 12 -3.45 11.95 24.74
CA THR A 12 -2.14 11.44 25.15
C THR A 12 -1.11 12.52 24.86
N HIS A 13 -0.53 13.05 25.94
CA HIS A 13 0.58 13.99 25.92
C HIS A 13 1.75 13.42 25.10
N TYR A 14 1.84 13.82 23.83
CA TYR A 14 3.08 13.81 23.06
C TYR A 14 3.64 15.24 22.95
N SER A 15 3.55 16.01 24.03
CA SER A 15 4.22 17.32 24.14
C SER A 15 5.72 17.09 24.36
N GLY A 16 6.46 16.88 23.25
CA GLY A 16 7.94 16.86 23.26
C GLY A 16 8.62 15.96 22.23
N LEU A 17 7.90 15.11 21.48
CA LEU A 17 8.53 14.25 20.47
C LEU A 17 8.69 14.99 19.14
N ASN A 18 9.94 15.10 18.68
CA ASN A 18 10.26 15.62 17.35
C ASN A 18 9.47 14.85 16.27
N GLY A 19 8.81 15.55 15.35
CA GLY A 19 7.97 14.96 14.28
C GLY A 19 8.72 13.94 13.43
N PHE A 20 10.03 14.12 13.23
CA PHE A 20 10.88 13.13 12.54
C PHE A 20 11.07 11.84 13.34
N VAL A 21 11.20 11.94 14.67
CA VAL A 21 11.33 10.77 15.55
C VAL A 21 10.00 10.01 15.61
N PHE A 22 8.88 10.72 15.62
CA PHE A 22 7.55 10.11 15.49
C PHE A 22 7.41 9.38 14.15
N LEU A 23 7.74 10.04 13.04
CA LEU A 23 7.70 9.44 11.70
C LEU A 23 8.56 8.19 11.60
N GLY A 24 9.79 8.21 12.13
CA GLY A 24 10.67 7.05 12.12
C GLY A 24 10.12 5.86 12.92
N ARG A 25 9.55 6.12 14.11
CA ARG A 25 8.90 5.05 14.91
C ARG A 25 7.68 4.48 14.22
N GLU A 26 6.89 5.34 13.60
CA GLU A 26 5.66 4.96 12.94
C GLU A 26 5.91 4.22 11.63
N ALA A 27 6.89 4.66 10.83
CA ALA A 27 7.36 3.93 9.67
C ALA A 27 7.90 2.55 10.06
N LYS A 28 8.70 2.45 11.14
CA LYS A 28 9.17 1.17 11.68
C LYS A 28 8.01 0.27 12.10
N ARG A 29 6.99 0.82 12.77
CA ARG A 29 5.79 0.07 13.19
C ARG A 29 5.03 -0.48 11.99
N ARG A 30 4.78 0.36 10.98
CA ARG A 30 4.17 -0.02 9.69
C ARG A 30 4.98 -1.06 8.93
N PHE A 31 6.31 -1.01 9.04
CA PHE A 31 7.17 -1.96 8.38
C PHE A 31 7.15 -3.35 9.02
N VAL A 32 7.16 -3.42 10.36
CA VAL A 32 7.33 -4.69 11.10
C VAL A 32 6.02 -5.47 11.27
N LYS A 33 4.89 -4.79 11.52
CA LYS A 33 3.60 -5.48 11.76
C LYS A 33 3.16 -6.46 10.66
N PRO A 34 3.26 -6.15 9.35
CA PRO A 34 2.75 -7.02 8.31
C PRO A 34 3.60 -8.27 8.04
N ILE A 35 4.81 -8.37 8.59
CA ILE A 35 5.74 -9.48 8.33
C ILE A 35 5.13 -10.85 8.68
N GLY A 36 4.24 -10.90 9.68
CA GLY A 36 3.57 -12.12 10.13
C GLY A 36 2.16 -12.34 9.56
N GLN A 37 1.68 -11.52 8.64
CA GLN A 37 0.31 -11.57 8.13
C GLN A 37 0.26 -12.19 6.72
N VAL A 38 -0.37 -13.36 6.58
CA VAL A 38 -0.54 -14.11 5.33
C VAL A 38 -1.34 -13.31 4.30
N ASN A 39 -2.41 -12.63 4.72
CA ASN A 39 -3.21 -11.79 3.83
C ASN A 39 -2.38 -10.67 3.21
N PHE A 40 -1.50 -10.04 3.99
CA PHE A 40 -0.61 -9.01 3.51
C PHE A 40 0.36 -9.52 2.43
N TRP A 41 1.03 -10.66 2.69
CA TRP A 41 1.96 -11.26 1.74
C TRP A 41 1.26 -11.74 0.46
N THR A 42 0.08 -12.33 0.60
CA THR A 42 -0.73 -12.78 -0.53
C THR A 42 -1.11 -11.61 -1.41
N TYR A 43 -1.54 -10.49 -0.82
CA TYR A 43 -1.86 -9.28 -1.57
C TYR A 43 -0.61 -8.69 -2.24
N LEU A 44 0.52 -8.62 -1.53
CA LEU A 44 1.76 -8.11 -2.10
C LEU A 44 2.19 -8.91 -3.33
N VAL A 45 2.19 -10.25 -3.26
CA VAL A 45 2.66 -11.09 -4.37
C VAL A 45 1.68 -11.08 -5.54
N LEU A 46 0.38 -11.26 -5.26
CA LEU A 46 -0.63 -11.37 -6.31
C LEU A 46 -1.00 -10.01 -6.90
N ALA A 47 -1.34 -9.02 -6.08
CA ALA A 47 -1.78 -7.73 -6.57
C ALA A 47 -0.62 -6.85 -7.02
N ILE A 48 0.44 -6.73 -6.22
CA ILE A 48 1.52 -5.78 -6.50
C ILE A 48 2.53 -6.33 -7.49
N PHE A 49 3.11 -7.51 -7.22
CA PHE A 49 4.09 -8.08 -8.14
C PHE A 49 3.44 -8.67 -9.40
N SER A 50 2.40 -9.50 -9.26
CA SER A 50 1.83 -10.18 -10.43
C SER A 50 0.99 -9.22 -11.27
N LEU A 51 -0.05 -8.60 -10.72
CA LEU A 51 -0.92 -7.69 -11.49
C LEU A 51 -0.25 -6.33 -11.74
N GLY A 52 0.39 -5.74 -10.74
CA GLY A 52 1.09 -4.45 -10.89
C GLY A 52 2.32 -4.50 -11.80
N GLY A 53 2.97 -5.66 -11.91
CA GLY A 53 4.11 -5.89 -12.80
C GLY A 53 3.76 -6.19 -14.26
N LEU A 54 2.47 -6.34 -14.60
CA LEU A 54 2.02 -6.74 -15.95
C LEU A 54 2.65 -5.94 -17.10
N PRO A 55 2.74 -4.59 -17.06
CA PRO A 55 3.36 -3.83 -18.14
C PRO A 55 4.81 -4.24 -18.40
N ILE A 56 5.56 -4.54 -17.34
CA ILE A 56 6.96 -4.96 -17.43
C ILE A 56 7.04 -6.36 -18.04
N TYR A 57 6.18 -7.28 -17.61
CA TYR A 57 6.15 -8.64 -18.15
C TYR A 57 5.82 -8.65 -19.64
N ILE A 58 4.84 -7.85 -20.08
CA ILE A 58 4.45 -7.74 -21.48
C ILE A 58 5.62 -7.28 -22.34
N GLU A 59 6.31 -6.20 -21.95
CA GLU A 59 7.45 -5.68 -22.71
C GLU A 59 8.65 -6.63 -22.68
N TRP A 60 8.87 -7.31 -21.55
CA TRP A 60 9.88 -8.36 -21.44
C TRP A 60 9.61 -9.52 -22.41
N PHE A 61 8.39 -10.04 -22.45
CA PHE A 61 8.00 -11.12 -23.37
C PHE A 61 8.07 -10.67 -24.83
N ARG A 62 7.76 -9.41 -25.14
CA ARG A 62 7.90 -8.87 -26.50
C ARG A 62 9.36 -8.79 -26.93
N MET A 63 10.26 -8.40 -26.02
CA MET A 63 11.70 -8.34 -26.27
C MET A 63 12.30 -9.72 -26.53
N THR A 64 11.87 -10.75 -25.80
CA THR A 64 12.39 -12.12 -25.99
C THR A 64 11.89 -12.80 -27.26
N ASN A 65 10.67 -12.48 -27.71
CA ASN A 65 10.06 -13.11 -28.88
C ASN A 65 10.35 -12.38 -30.22
N SER A 66 10.93 -11.18 -30.18
CA SER A 66 11.22 -10.37 -31.37
C SER A 66 12.61 -9.72 -31.28
N PRO A 67 13.64 -10.23 -31.99
CA PRO A 67 15.01 -9.72 -31.93
C PRO A 67 15.18 -8.27 -32.40
N ALA A 68 14.18 -7.71 -33.09
CA ALA A 68 14.17 -6.32 -33.55
C ALA A 68 13.68 -5.32 -32.49
N HIS A 69 13.24 -5.79 -31.32
CA HIS A 69 12.63 -4.90 -30.31
C HIS A 69 13.68 -4.20 -29.44
N ASN A 70 13.58 -2.86 -29.40
CA ASN A 70 14.43 -2.01 -28.58
C ASN A 70 14.01 -2.06 -27.09
N VAL A 71 14.97 -1.90 -26.19
CA VAL A 71 14.81 -1.89 -24.73
C VAL A 71 13.95 -0.74 -24.20
N ASP A 72 13.58 0.21 -25.05
CA ASP A 72 12.77 1.39 -24.72
C ASP A 72 11.39 1.03 -24.14
N GLY A 73 10.79 -0.07 -24.61
CA GLY A 73 9.52 -0.56 -24.06
C GLY A 73 9.62 -0.92 -22.58
N VAL A 74 10.68 -1.65 -22.21
CA VAL A 74 10.94 -2.03 -20.81
C VAL A 74 11.22 -0.81 -19.94
N LYS A 75 11.97 0.19 -20.44
CA LYS A 75 12.22 1.45 -19.72
C LYS A 75 10.92 2.18 -19.45
N LEU A 76 10.06 2.31 -20.47
CA LEU A 76 8.77 2.98 -20.35
C LEU A 76 7.86 2.26 -19.36
N ALA A 77 7.83 0.92 -19.39
CA ALA A 77 7.08 0.12 -18.43
C ALA A 77 7.55 0.37 -16.98
N LEU A 78 8.86 0.37 -16.74
CA LEU A 78 9.42 0.65 -15.40
C LEU A 78 9.05 2.07 -14.91
N PHE A 79 9.19 3.08 -15.76
CA PHE A 79 8.91 4.47 -15.41
C PHE A 79 7.41 4.81 -15.30
N THR A 80 6.52 3.92 -15.74
CA THR A 80 5.07 4.06 -15.58
C THR A 80 4.53 3.27 -14.40
N VAL A 81 5.10 2.10 -14.09
CA VAL A 81 4.72 1.30 -12.90
C VAL A 81 5.12 2.02 -11.61
N PHE A 82 6.31 2.62 -11.56
CA PHE A 82 6.80 3.40 -10.42
C PHE A 82 5.77 4.43 -9.90
N PRO A 83 5.35 5.44 -10.69
CA PRO A 83 4.45 6.47 -10.21
C PRO A 83 3.04 5.95 -9.93
N ALA A 84 2.60 4.92 -10.63
CA ALA A 84 1.29 4.32 -10.39
C ALA A 84 1.20 3.75 -8.97
N ILE A 85 2.20 2.97 -8.55
CA ILE A 85 2.24 2.36 -7.21
C ILE A 85 2.56 3.41 -6.15
N MET A 86 3.63 4.20 -6.35
CA MET A 86 4.06 5.19 -5.36
C MET A 86 3.02 6.28 -5.16
N GLY A 87 2.42 6.79 -6.25
CA GLY A 87 1.40 7.83 -6.20
C GLY A 87 0.14 7.37 -5.47
N ALA A 88 -0.39 6.18 -5.79
CA ALA A 88 -1.55 5.61 -5.09
C ALA A 88 -1.27 5.42 -3.60
N SER A 89 -0.09 4.90 -3.24
CA SER A 89 0.33 4.68 -1.86
C SER A 89 0.53 5.99 -1.09
N ALA A 90 1.09 7.00 -1.75
CA ALA A 90 1.24 8.33 -1.17
C ALA A 90 -0.12 8.96 -0.88
N VAL A 91 -1.11 8.84 -1.78
CA VAL A 91 -2.47 9.31 -1.53
C VAL A 91 -3.11 8.59 -0.34
N GLN A 92 -2.90 7.28 -0.19
CA GLN A 92 -3.39 6.54 1.00
C GLN A 92 -2.80 7.12 2.30
N LEU A 93 -1.49 7.42 2.33
CA LEU A 93 -0.84 8.09 3.46
C LEU A 93 -1.39 9.50 3.72
N VAL A 94 -1.76 10.24 2.66
CA VAL A 94 -2.36 11.59 2.78
C VAL A 94 -3.77 11.53 3.37
N LEU A 95 -4.53 10.49 3.02
CA LEU A 95 -5.90 10.30 3.48
C LEU A 95 -5.98 9.67 4.88
N ASP A 96 -4.85 9.29 5.47
CA ASP A 96 -4.77 8.83 6.86
C ASP A 96 -5.20 9.95 7.82
N LYS A 97 -6.35 9.73 8.48
CA LYS A 97 -7.02 10.75 9.32
C LYS A 97 -6.42 10.85 10.72
N ASP A 98 -5.69 9.84 11.16
CA ASP A 98 -5.30 9.72 12.57
C ASP A 98 -3.91 10.30 12.86
N ASN A 99 -3.09 10.55 11.82
CA ASN A 99 -1.68 10.85 11.98
C ASN A 99 -1.19 12.05 11.13
N SER A 100 -1.27 13.27 11.69
CA SER A 100 -0.83 14.51 11.00
C SER A 100 0.60 14.47 10.42
N PRO A 101 1.63 13.93 11.11
CA PRO A 101 2.97 13.83 10.53
C PRO A 101 3.05 12.88 9.33
N ILE A 102 2.34 11.74 9.37
CA ILE A 102 2.33 10.76 8.27
C ILE A 102 1.68 11.37 7.03
N ARG A 103 0.60 12.13 7.20
CA ARG A 103 -0.04 12.85 6.10
C ARG A 103 0.94 13.77 5.38
N MET A 104 1.78 14.49 6.13
CA MET A 104 2.82 15.35 5.53
C MET A 104 3.90 14.52 4.82
N ALA A 105 4.28 13.36 5.36
CA ALA A 105 5.19 12.43 4.68
C ALA A 105 4.57 11.85 3.38
N GLY A 106 3.26 11.59 3.37
CA GLY A 106 2.50 11.20 2.18
C GLY A 106 2.51 12.30 1.12
N LEU A 107 2.22 13.55 1.50
CA LEU A 107 2.30 14.70 0.59
C LEU A 107 3.71 14.87 0.03
N GLY A 108 4.73 14.79 0.89
CA GLY A 108 6.14 14.85 0.45
C GLY A 108 6.50 13.74 -0.53
N SER A 109 6.03 12.51 -0.27
CA SER A 109 6.22 11.36 -1.17
C SER A 109 5.50 11.56 -2.51
N LEU A 110 4.30 12.16 -2.52
CA LEU A 110 3.56 12.48 -3.74
C LEU A 110 4.28 13.52 -4.60
N VAL A 111 4.77 14.60 -3.99
CA VAL A 111 5.55 15.64 -4.68
C VAL A 111 6.86 15.06 -5.22
N LEU A 112 7.55 14.25 -4.43
CA LEU A 112 8.77 13.57 -4.86
C LEU A 112 8.49 12.63 -6.05
N CYS A 113 7.42 11.83 -5.96
CA CYS A 113 6.97 10.95 -7.03
C CYS A 113 6.72 11.74 -8.32
N PHE A 114 6.00 12.86 -8.25
CA PHE A 114 5.72 13.71 -9.40
C PHE A 114 6.99 14.28 -10.03
N VAL A 115 7.87 14.88 -9.23
CA VAL A 115 9.12 15.49 -9.72
C VAL A 115 10.02 14.45 -10.37
N VAL A 116 10.25 13.31 -9.69
CA VAL A 116 11.10 12.23 -10.21
C VAL A 116 10.53 11.68 -11.51
N THR A 117 9.24 11.39 -11.55
CA THR A 117 8.57 10.86 -12.75
C THR A 117 8.67 11.83 -13.91
N PHE A 118 8.40 13.11 -13.67
CA PHE A 118 8.51 14.15 -14.69
C PHE A 118 9.94 14.23 -15.24
N THR A 119 10.95 14.22 -14.38
CA THR A 119 12.36 14.24 -14.79
C THR A 119 12.77 13.00 -15.59
N LEU A 120 12.34 11.81 -15.16
CA LEU A 120 12.67 10.54 -15.84
C LEU A 120 12.00 10.44 -17.21
N ILE A 121 10.71 10.80 -17.32
CA ILE A 121 9.98 10.78 -18.59
C ILE A 121 10.55 11.82 -19.56
N ALA A 122 10.84 13.04 -19.09
CA ALA A 122 11.41 14.09 -19.93
C ALA A 122 12.77 13.73 -20.54
N ASN A 123 13.54 12.84 -19.90
CA ASN A 123 14.88 12.44 -20.32
C ASN A 123 15.00 10.95 -20.67
N ILE A 124 13.88 10.24 -20.89
CA ILE A 124 13.83 8.78 -20.99
C ILE A 124 14.77 8.20 -22.07
N PHE A 125 14.95 8.93 -23.17
CA PHE A 125 15.80 8.53 -24.30
C PHE A 125 17.25 9.04 -24.20
N SER A 126 17.55 9.92 -23.24
CA SER A 126 18.89 10.49 -23.06
C SER A 126 19.74 9.69 -22.07
N ILE A 127 19.10 8.86 -21.23
CA ILE A 127 19.78 8.06 -20.21
C ILE A 127 20.22 6.73 -20.84
N PRO A 128 21.49 6.31 -20.66
CA PRO A 128 21.97 5.03 -21.19
C PRO A 128 21.16 3.85 -20.66
N ASP A 129 20.91 2.87 -21.52
CA ASP A 129 19.95 1.78 -21.26
C ASP A 129 20.13 1.07 -19.93
N LYS A 130 21.38 0.73 -19.61
CA LYS A 130 21.74 0.06 -18.35
C LYS A 130 21.33 0.89 -17.13
N TRP A 131 21.58 2.20 -17.18
CA TRP A 131 21.25 3.11 -16.09
C TRP A 131 19.74 3.31 -15.97
N SER A 132 19.03 3.44 -17.09
CA SER A 132 17.57 3.56 -17.10
C SER A 132 16.87 2.36 -16.48
N ILE A 133 17.36 1.15 -16.76
CA ILE A 133 16.81 -0.09 -16.18
C ILE A 133 17.12 -0.17 -14.68
N ILE A 134 18.37 0.09 -14.28
CA ILE A 134 18.77 0.04 -12.87
C ILE A 134 17.96 1.06 -12.05
N THR A 135 17.85 2.31 -12.50
CA THR A 135 17.08 3.33 -11.79
C THR A 135 15.59 3.01 -11.79
N GLY A 136 15.04 2.50 -12.89
CA GLY A 136 13.65 2.06 -12.97
C GLY A 136 13.32 0.96 -11.96
N ILE A 137 14.18 -0.05 -11.82
CA ILE A 137 14.03 -1.12 -10.82
C ILE A 137 14.10 -0.54 -9.41
N LEU A 138 15.10 0.31 -9.12
CA LEU A 138 15.24 0.93 -7.79
C LEU A 138 13.99 1.75 -7.42
N PHE A 139 13.45 2.53 -8.35
CA PHE A 139 12.24 3.31 -8.11
C PHE A 139 11.01 2.42 -7.94
N CYS A 140 10.86 1.33 -8.70
CA CYS A 140 9.78 0.36 -8.48
C CYS A 140 9.89 -0.29 -7.07
N LEU A 141 11.09 -0.65 -6.62
CA LEU A 141 11.29 -1.17 -5.26
C LEU A 141 10.94 -0.13 -4.20
N LEU A 142 11.32 1.14 -4.39
CA LEU A 142 10.93 2.23 -3.50
C LEU A 142 9.42 2.47 -3.49
N ALA A 143 8.74 2.31 -4.62
CA ALA A 143 7.28 2.37 -4.69
C ALA A 143 6.64 1.24 -3.90
N VAL A 144 7.14 0.01 -4.03
CA VAL A 144 6.67 -1.14 -3.25
C VAL A 144 6.93 -0.93 -1.75
N LEU A 145 8.07 -0.37 -1.37
CA LEU A 145 8.35 -0.01 0.04
C LEU A 145 7.40 1.08 0.55
N THR A 146 7.07 2.07 -0.29
CA THR A 146 6.10 3.11 0.07
C THR A 146 4.71 2.52 0.25
N TRP A 147 4.30 1.62 -0.66
CA TRP A 147 3.08 0.84 -0.54
C TRP A 147 3.04 0.00 0.74
N TRP A 148 4.15 -0.68 1.07
CA TRP A 148 4.28 -1.47 2.28
C TRP A 148 4.04 -0.61 3.52
N VAL A 149 4.67 0.55 3.60
CA VAL A 149 4.48 1.47 4.74
C VAL A 149 3.06 2.04 4.76
N ALA A 150 2.48 2.38 3.62
CA ALA A 150 1.10 2.87 3.54
C ALA A 150 0.08 1.87 4.08
N ASN A 151 0.25 0.58 3.74
CA ASN A 151 -0.72 -0.48 4.01
C ASN A 151 -0.37 -1.36 5.22
N GLY A 152 0.82 -1.19 5.82
CA GLY A 152 1.32 -2.11 6.85
C GLY A 152 0.55 -2.13 8.17
N LEU A 153 -0.39 -1.20 8.36
CA LEU A 153 -1.30 -1.16 9.51
C LEU A 153 -2.78 -1.23 9.09
N ASP A 154 -3.08 -1.46 7.81
CA ASP A 154 -4.46 -1.53 7.35
C ASP A 154 -5.14 -2.80 7.92
N PRO A 155 -6.27 -2.66 8.65
CA PRO A 155 -6.99 -3.80 9.21
C PRO A 155 -7.41 -4.85 8.19
N ILE A 156 -7.55 -4.49 6.91
CA ILE A 156 -7.92 -5.46 5.86
C ILE A 156 -6.89 -6.58 5.67
N PHE A 157 -5.63 -6.33 6.06
CA PHE A 157 -4.54 -7.30 5.92
C PHE A 157 -4.21 -8.02 7.23
N GLU A 158 -4.99 -7.82 8.28
CA GLU A 158 -4.82 -8.55 9.54
C GLU A 158 -5.52 -9.91 9.45
N ASP A 159 -4.80 -10.99 9.76
CA ASP A 159 -5.31 -12.35 9.83
C ASP A 159 -6.07 -12.61 11.15
N THR A 160 -6.70 -11.58 11.71
CA THR A 160 -7.51 -11.73 12.92
C THR A 160 -8.96 -11.99 12.54
N ILE A 161 -9.53 -13.05 13.09
CA ILE A 161 -10.97 -13.31 13.00
C ILE A 161 -11.66 -12.25 13.85
N ARG A 162 -12.38 -11.33 13.20
CA ARG A 162 -13.11 -10.28 13.90
C ARG A 162 -14.35 -10.91 14.56
N PRO A 163 -14.81 -10.39 15.71
CA PRO A 163 -15.97 -10.93 16.41
C PRO A 163 -17.27 -10.90 15.58
N ASP A 164 -17.33 -10.04 14.57
CA ASP A 164 -18.41 -9.88 13.60
C ASP A 164 -18.25 -10.74 12.34
N ASP A 165 -17.13 -11.46 12.19
CA ASP A 165 -16.93 -12.37 11.07
C ASP A 165 -17.89 -13.56 11.20
N SER A 166 -18.65 -13.82 10.12
CA SER A 166 -19.51 -14.99 10.04
C SER A 166 -18.66 -16.26 9.91
N VAL A 167 -18.23 -16.80 11.04
CA VAL A 167 -17.40 -18.02 11.12
C VAL A 167 -18.20 -19.33 10.97
N GLY A 168 -19.49 -19.23 10.66
CA GLY A 168 -20.43 -20.33 10.79
C GLY A 168 -20.68 -20.62 12.27
N GLY A 169 -21.90 -20.39 12.73
CA GLY A 169 -22.29 -20.72 14.10
C GLY A 169 -22.13 -22.22 14.40
N ASP A 170 -22.25 -22.59 15.68
CA ASP A 170 -22.21 -23.99 16.10
C ASP A 170 -23.22 -24.82 15.29
N VAL A 171 -22.72 -25.84 14.57
CA VAL A 171 -23.54 -26.79 13.79
C VAL A 171 -24.49 -27.61 14.66
N LYS A 172 -24.32 -27.57 15.99
CA LYS A 172 -25.22 -28.15 16.98
C LYS A 172 -26.14 -27.13 17.65
N ALA A 173 -26.01 -25.83 17.33
CA ALA A 173 -26.95 -24.84 17.81
C ALA A 173 -28.35 -25.20 17.31
N LYS A 174 -29.33 -25.09 18.21
CA LYS A 174 -30.73 -25.32 17.89
C LYS A 174 -31.11 -24.31 16.80
N LEU A 175 -31.53 -24.81 15.63
CA LEU A 175 -32.00 -23.97 14.53
C LEU A 175 -33.13 -23.09 15.06
N ASP A 176 -32.96 -21.77 14.93
CA ASP A 176 -33.99 -20.79 15.28
C ASP A 176 -34.99 -20.73 14.11
N GLY A 177 -35.82 -21.75 14.03
CA GLY A 177 -36.78 -21.94 12.96
C GLY A 177 -37.79 -23.01 13.35
N ASP A 178 -39.05 -22.61 13.48
CA ASP A 178 -40.17 -23.51 13.70
C ASP A 178 -40.84 -23.83 12.36
N LEU A 179 -41.05 -25.12 12.07
CA LEU A 179 -41.71 -25.60 10.85
C LEU A 179 -43.24 -25.55 10.94
N ASN A 180 -43.81 -25.00 12.02
CA ASN A 180 -45.25 -24.91 12.26
C ASN A 180 -46.08 -24.12 11.22
N GLY A 181 -45.49 -23.68 10.10
CA GLY A 181 -46.17 -23.00 9.00
C GLY A 181 -46.06 -23.65 7.62
N ILE A 182 -45.24 -24.69 7.43
CA ILE A 182 -45.06 -25.31 6.12
C ILE A 182 -46.02 -26.50 6.02
N LYS A 183 -47.16 -26.30 5.34
CA LYS A 183 -48.03 -27.40 4.91
C LYS A 183 -47.49 -27.97 3.60
N ALA A 184 -47.39 -29.30 3.54
CA ALA A 184 -47.05 -30.07 2.34
C ALA A 184 -48.09 -29.90 1.23
#